data_AF-A0A956W429-F1
#
_entry.id   AF-A0A956W429-F1
#
_cell.length_a   1.000
_cell.length_b   1.000
_cell.length_c   1.000
_cell.angle_alpha   90.00
_cell.angle_beta   90.00
_cell.angle_gamma   90.00
#
_symmetry.space_group_name_H-M   'P 1'
#
loop_
_entity.id
_entity.type
_entity.pdbx_description
1 polymer ?
#
loop_
_entity_poly.entity_id
_entity_poly.type
_entity_poly.pdbx_seq_one_letter_code
_entity_poly.pdbx_strand_id
1 'polypeptide(L)'
;QDAVDVLSQAYPERSGDYGDIVIASDAGLAVGANRAAVENLVAEVSSLPGVAAVASPYAEVGGLISPDGTVAIARVQFVDSADS
;
A
#
# COMPACT_ATOMS: atom_id res chain seq x y z
N GLN A 1 10.25 -28.86 -18.46
CA GLN A 1 9.87 -27.63 -19.18
C GLN A 1 9.00 -26.87 -18.20
N ASP A 2 9.68 -26.05 -17.42
CA ASP A 2 9.29 -25.56 -16.11
C ASP A 2 8.40 -24.34 -16.24
N ALA A 3 7.12 -24.51 -15.90
CA ALA A 3 6.15 -23.42 -15.83
C ALA A 3 6.20 -22.66 -14.50
N VAL A 4 7.26 -22.87 -13.70
CA VAL A 4 7.43 -22.27 -12.37
C VAL A 4 8.46 -21.15 -12.34
N ASP A 5 9.19 -20.91 -13.43
CA ASP A 5 10.27 -19.91 -13.44
C ASP A 5 9.79 -18.48 -13.78
N VAL A 6 8.58 -18.33 -14.32
CA VAL A 6 8.05 -16.98 -14.68
C VAL A 6 7.43 -16.28 -13.48
N LEU A 7 7.02 -17.02 -12.44
CA LEU A 7 6.42 -16.41 -11.24
C LEU A 7 7.45 -15.71 -10.34
N SER A 8 8.75 -15.99 -10.52
CA SER A 8 9.81 -15.40 -9.69
C SER A 8 10.42 -14.13 -10.29
N GLN A 9 10.09 -13.76 -11.53
CA GLN A 9 10.71 -12.63 -12.25
C GLN A 9 9.88 -11.33 -12.22
N ALA A 10 8.69 -11.32 -11.60
CA ALA A 10 7.88 -10.10 -11.46
C ALA A 10 8.18 -9.30 -10.17
N TYR A 11 8.93 -9.85 -9.22
CA TYR A 11 9.19 -9.21 -7.92
C TYR A 11 10.64 -9.44 -7.45
N PRO A 12 11.63 -8.76 -8.08
CA PRO A 12 13.00 -8.82 -7.61
C PRO A 12 13.11 -8.21 -6.20
N GLU A 13 13.37 -9.05 -5.21
CA GLU A 13 14.25 -8.76 -4.06
C GLU A 13 13.87 -7.58 -3.12
N ARG A 14 12.58 -7.29 -2.91
CA ARG A 14 12.14 -6.28 -1.90
C ARG A 14 11.13 -6.83 -0.89
N SER A 15 11.13 -8.14 -0.64
CA SER A 15 10.16 -8.87 0.20
C SER A 15 10.30 -8.66 1.73
N GLY A 16 11.05 -7.65 2.20
CA GLY A 16 11.40 -7.52 3.61
C GLY A 16 10.68 -6.42 4.39
N ASP A 17 10.62 -5.20 3.85
CA ASP A 17 10.41 -4.00 4.68
C ASP A 17 9.13 -3.20 4.35
N TYR A 18 8.36 -3.64 3.36
CA TYR A 18 7.13 -2.96 2.94
C TYR A 18 5.94 -3.92 2.83
N GLY A 19 4.76 -3.43 3.19
CA GLY A 19 3.48 -4.09 2.98
C GLY A 19 2.54 -3.18 2.18
N ASP A 20 1.63 -3.78 1.41
CA ASP A 20 0.60 -3.03 0.68
C ASP A 20 -0.78 -3.30 1.29
N ILE A 21 -1.53 -2.23 1.57
CA ILE A 21 -2.92 -2.27 1.98
C ILE A 21 -3.75 -1.92 0.75
N VAL A 22 -4.52 -2.91 0.26
CA VAL A 22 -5.41 -2.73 -0.89
C VAL A 22 -6.82 -2.45 -0.40
N ILE A 23 -7.37 -1.30 -0.79
CA ILE A 23 -8.73 -0.88 -0.51
C ILE A 23 -9.52 -0.92 -1.81
N ALA A 24 -10.69 -1.54 -1.80
CA ALA A 24 -11.61 -1.57 -2.93
C ALA A 24 -13.00 -1.10 -2.49
N SER A 25 -13.63 -0.24 -3.28
CA SER A 25 -15.00 0.23 -3.07
C SER A 25 -15.66 0.53 -4.41
N ASP A 26 -16.82 -0.09 -4.66
CA ASP A 26 -17.65 0.18 -5.83
C ASP A 26 -18.22 1.61 -5.83
N ALA A 27 -18.38 2.19 -4.63
CA ALA A 27 -18.83 3.58 -4.45
C ALA A 27 -17.73 4.62 -4.73
N GLY A 28 -16.52 4.20 -5.12
CA GLY A 28 -15.38 5.05 -5.41
C GLY A 28 -14.61 5.51 -4.17
N LEU A 29 -13.31 5.72 -4.33
CA LEU A 29 -12.36 6.04 -3.26
C LEU A 29 -11.73 7.42 -3.42
N ALA A 30 -11.87 8.09 -4.56
CA ALA A 30 -11.16 9.34 -4.85
C ALA A 30 -11.70 10.57 -4.06
N VAL A 31 -12.94 10.51 -3.58
CA VAL A 31 -13.66 11.67 -3.03
C VAL A 31 -14.58 11.31 -1.85
N GLY A 32 -15.02 12.33 -1.12
CA GLY A 32 -16.07 12.22 -0.11
C GLY A 32 -15.69 11.40 1.13
N ALA A 33 -16.68 10.73 1.72
CA ALA A 33 -16.51 9.97 2.95
C ALA A 33 -15.54 8.78 2.81
N ASN A 34 -15.50 8.16 1.63
CA ASN A 34 -14.61 7.03 1.36
C ASN A 34 -13.14 7.46 1.35
N ARG A 35 -12.83 8.62 0.75
CA ARG A 35 -11.50 9.21 0.84
C ARG A 35 -11.11 9.48 2.30
N ALA A 36 -11.98 10.12 3.06
CA ALA A 36 -11.71 10.40 4.48
C ALA A 36 -11.48 9.12 5.30
N ALA A 37 -12.20 8.04 5.01
CA ALA A 37 -11.99 6.75 5.65
C ALA A 37 -10.61 6.14 5.32
N VAL A 38 -10.15 6.25 4.07
CA VAL A 38 -8.82 5.79 3.66
C VAL A 38 -7.71 6.65 4.28
N GLU A 39 -7.88 7.97 4.31
CA GLU A 39 -6.92 8.87 4.98
C GLU A 39 -6.84 8.57 6.50
N ASN A 40 -7.97 8.27 7.14
CA ASN A 40 -7.98 7.85 8.55
C ASN A 40 -7.29 6.50 8.76
N LEU A 41 -7.50 5.53 7.86
CA LEU A 41 -6.80 4.25 7.90
C LEU A 41 -5.28 4.43 7.79
N VAL A 42 -4.83 5.28 6.86
CA VAL A 42 -3.40 5.60 6.70
C VAL A 42 -2.81 6.22 7.98
N ALA A 43 -3.55 7.13 8.63
CA ALA A 43 -3.12 7.75 9.88
C ALA A 43 -3.07 6.76 11.06
N GLU A 44 -4.06 5.87 11.16
CA GLU A 44 -4.09 4.82 12.17
C GLU A 44 -2.91 3.86 12.02
N VAL A 45 -2.66 3.39 10.80
CA VAL A 45 -1.53 2.48 10.51
C VAL A 45 -0.19 3.15 10.75
N SER A 46 -0.04 4.43 10.39
CA SER A 46 1.19 5.20 10.66
C SER A 46 1.49 5.35 12.14
N SER A 47 0.48 5.21 13.01
CA SER A 47 0.63 5.31 14.46
C SER A 47 0.96 3.97 15.12
N LEU A 48 0.99 2.87 14.37
CA LEU A 48 1.28 1.54 14.91
C LEU A 48 2.78 1.37 15.23
N PRO A 49 3.12 0.72 16.35
CA PRO A 49 4.51 0.36 16.63
C PRO A 49 5.02 -0.59 15.55
N GLY A 50 6.22 -0.32 15.05
CA GLY A 50 6.81 -1.10 13.97
C GLY A 50 6.54 -0.55 12.57
N VAL A 51 5.78 0.54 12.43
CA VAL A 51 5.60 1.24 11.15
C VAL A 51 6.53 2.45 11.10
N ALA A 52 7.37 2.50 10.07
CA ALA A 52 8.27 3.62 9.81
C ALA A 52 7.58 4.75 9.02
N ALA A 53 6.75 4.39 8.04
CA ALA A 53 6.00 5.34 7.22
C ALA A 53 4.81 4.66 6.54
N VAL A 54 3.79 5.43 6.17
CA VAL A 54 2.73 4.97 5.27
C VAL A 54 2.56 5.96 4.12
N ALA A 55 2.74 5.49 2.88
CA ALA A 55 2.48 6.25 1.69
C ALA A 55 0.98 6.28 1.39
N SER A 56 0.42 7.49 1.30
CA SER A 56 -0.98 7.69 0.98
C SER A 56 -1.28 7.34 -0.48
N PRO A 57 -2.39 6.63 -0.78
CA PRO A 57 -2.81 6.36 -2.15
C PRO A 57 -3.17 7.62 -2.93
N TYR A 58 -3.40 8.75 -2.24
CA TYR A 58 -3.75 10.04 -2.86
C TYR A 58 -2.58 11.01 -2.95
N ALA A 59 -1.35 10.58 -2.65
CA ALA A 59 -0.18 11.43 -2.74
C ALA A 59 0.02 11.96 -4.18
N GLU A 60 0.37 13.24 -4.32
CA GLU A 60 0.60 13.88 -5.63
C GLU A 60 1.68 13.16 -6.45
N VAL A 61 2.67 12.57 -5.76
CA VAL A 61 3.72 11.76 -6.35
C VAL A 61 3.64 10.36 -5.75
N GLY A 62 3.50 9.35 -6.61
CA GLY A 62 3.51 7.95 -6.20
C GLY A 62 2.19 7.46 -5.56
N GLY A 63 1.12 8.24 -5.61
CA GLY A 63 -0.22 7.78 -5.24
C GLY A 63 -0.69 6.63 -6.16
N LEU A 64 -1.29 5.61 -5.55
CA LEU A 64 -1.73 4.39 -6.22
C LEU A 64 -3.26 4.28 -6.12
N ILE A 65 -3.97 5.02 -6.97
CA ILE A 65 -5.41 4.86 -7.18
C ILE A 65 -5.67 4.41 -8.63
N SER A 66 -6.53 3.42 -8.80
CA SER A 66 -6.96 2.95 -10.11
C SER A 66 -7.61 4.08 -10.93
N PRO A 67 -7.53 4.07 -12.27
CA PRO A 67 -8.14 5.10 -13.11
C PRO A 67 -9.65 5.24 -12.90
N ASP A 68 -10.35 4.13 -12.63
CA ASP A 68 -11.80 4.12 -12.32
C ASP A 68 -12.11 4.57 -10.88
N GLY A 69 -11.08 4.86 -10.07
CA GLY A 69 -11.21 5.36 -8.70
C GLY A 69 -11.76 4.36 -7.69
N THR A 70 -11.91 3.09 -8.03
CA THR A 70 -12.53 2.06 -7.17
C THR A 70 -11.53 1.28 -6.32
N VAL A 71 -10.24 1.30 -6.69
CA VAL A 71 -9.17 0.62 -5.96
C VAL A 71 -8.08 1.60 -5.58
N ALA A 72 -7.62 1.55 -4.35
CA ALA A 72 -6.52 2.35 -3.81
C ALA A 72 -5.51 1.43 -3.09
N ILE A 73 -4.22 1.76 -3.17
CA ILE A 73 -3.15 1.02 -2.51
C ILE A 73 -2.36 1.98 -1.61
N ALA A 74 -2.41 1.74 -0.31
CA ALA A 74 -1.54 2.42 0.66
C ALA A 74 -0.33 1.53 0.94
N ARG A 75 0.88 2.08 0.85
CA ARG A 75 2.10 1.31 1.12
C ARG A 75 2.62 1.61 2.51
N VAL A 76 2.75 0.57 3.33
CA VAL A 76 3.34 0.63 4.65
C VAL A 76 4.82 0.28 4.54
N GLN A 77 5.66 1.08 5.17
CA GLN A 77 7.05 0.77 5.46
C GLN A 77 7.14 0.36 6.92
N PHE A 78 7.74 -0.78 7.20
CA PHE A 78 8.00 -1.22 8.56
C PHE A 78 9.34 -0.68 9.04
N VAL A 79 9.52 -0.60 10.36
CA VAL A 79 10.85 -0.30 10.91
C VAL A 79 11.72 -1.53 10.67
N ASP A 80 12.83 -1.32 9.97
CA ASP A 80 13.84 -2.35 9.82
C ASP A 80 14.30 -2.81 11.21
N SER A 81 14.09 -4.09 11.49
CA SER A 81 14.59 -4.74 12.70
C SER A 81 15.86 -5.52 12.38
N ALA A 82 16.70 -5.01 11.48
CA ALA A 82 18.04 -5.52 11.24
C ALA A 82 19.09 -4.66 11.96
N ASP A 83 19.09 -4.70 13.30
CA ASP A 83 20.32 -4.93 14.09
C ASP A 83 20.01 -5.03 15.60
N SER A 84 20.36 -6.15 16.21
CA SER A 84 20.75 -6.28 17.62
C SER A 84 21.87 -7.30 17.72
#